data_AF-A0AAD4Z2B6-F1
#
_entry.id   AF-A0AAD4Z2B6-F1
#
_cell.length_a   1.000
_cell.length_b   1.000
_cell.length_c   1.000
_cell.angle_alpha   90.00
_cell.angle_beta   90.00
_cell.angle_gamma   90.00
#
_symmetry.space_group_name_H-M   'P 1'
#
loop_
_entity.id
_entity.type
_entity.pdbx_description
1 polymer ?
#
loop_
_entity_poly.entity_id
_entity_poly.type
_entity_poly.pdbx_seq_one_letter_code
_entity_poly.pdbx_strand_id
1 'polypeptide(L)'
;MSLANWFDKVRELIVSVSKIHSYGCYHGALNLKSSYVFVAGHLKMINLEGFCSDKRFRWPEKDAFLNCILSTCWLWYNEFYFKLRNHPFLLTPMKRLEYADRLYRLTAADPGNNILSSQVFDQYRNWNSKSAIASWSDYMQGVYFFKEKTDYIGTPEDLLRFIRNLFHHFSQACCRPTVTLDELDYDIRYFFEEFVDVIHRNL
;
A
#
# COMPACT_ATOMS: atom_id res chain seq x y z
N MET A 1 -5.24 -22.45 -23.31
CA MET A 1 -5.66 -21.11 -22.85
C MET A 1 -4.42 -20.23 -22.92
N SER A 2 -4.42 -19.17 -23.72
CA SER A 2 -3.25 -18.27 -23.79
C SER A 2 -3.09 -17.52 -22.47
N LEU A 3 -1.88 -17.04 -22.15
CA LEU A 3 -1.62 -16.19 -20.98
C LEU A 3 -2.56 -14.96 -20.96
N ALA A 4 -2.84 -14.39 -22.13
CA ALA A 4 -3.78 -13.28 -22.33
C ALA A 4 -5.20 -13.62 -21.83
N ASN A 5 -5.70 -14.83 -22.11
CA ASN A 5 -7.02 -15.25 -21.64
C ASN A 5 -7.11 -15.38 -20.12
N TRP A 6 -6.03 -15.74 -19.44
CA TRP A 6 -6.05 -15.87 -17.97
C TRP A 6 -6.13 -14.50 -17.29
N PHE A 7 -5.41 -13.50 -17.79
CA PHE A 7 -5.45 -12.13 -17.26
C PHE A 7 -6.83 -11.49 -17.35
N ASP A 8 -7.50 -11.66 -18.48
CA ASP A 8 -8.85 -11.14 -18.65
C ASP A 8 -9.84 -11.76 -17.66
N LYS A 9 -9.66 -13.06 -17.32
CA LYS A 9 -10.50 -13.72 -16.31
C LYS A 9 -10.20 -13.26 -14.89
N VAL A 10 -8.93 -13.02 -14.55
CA VAL A 10 -8.56 -12.42 -13.26
C VAL A 10 -9.14 -11.01 -13.13
N ARG A 11 -9.10 -10.20 -14.19
CA ARG A 11 -9.74 -8.87 -14.24
C ARG A 11 -11.26 -8.97 -14.06
N GLU A 12 -11.94 -9.87 -14.79
CA GLU A 12 -13.38 -10.10 -14.64
C GLU A 12 -13.76 -10.43 -13.18
N LEU A 13 -12.96 -11.26 -12.50
CA LEU A 13 -13.17 -11.61 -11.09
C LEU A 13 -13.02 -10.40 -10.16
N ILE A 14 -11.97 -9.61 -10.34
CA ILE A 14 -11.68 -8.47 -9.48
C ILE A 14 -12.73 -7.38 -9.64
N VAL A 15 -13.12 -7.07 -10.88
CA VAL A 15 -14.23 -6.14 -11.16
C VAL A 15 -15.51 -6.62 -10.47
N SER A 16 -15.79 -7.92 -10.53
CA SER A 16 -16.97 -8.51 -9.89
C SER A 16 -16.92 -8.40 -8.37
N VAL A 17 -15.78 -8.73 -7.73
CA VAL A 17 -15.55 -8.57 -6.28
C VAL A 17 -15.71 -7.11 -5.86
N SER A 18 -15.07 -6.17 -6.57
CA SER A 18 -15.18 -4.73 -6.28
C SER A 18 -16.62 -4.25 -6.36
N LYS A 19 -17.39 -4.72 -7.36
CA LYS A 19 -18.80 -4.39 -7.51
C LYS A 19 -19.65 -4.96 -6.37
N ILE A 20 -19.41 -6.21 -5.96
CA ILE A 20 -20.06 -6.83 -4.78
C ILE A 20 -19.81 -5.98 -3.53
N HIS A 21 -18.55 -5.59 -3.30
CA HIS A 21 -18.18 -4.73 -2.18
C HIS A 21 -18.84 -3.34 -2.23
N SER A 22 -19.01 -2.76 -3.42
CA SER A 22 -19.69 -1.45 -3.57
C SER A 22 -21.15 -1.46 -3.12
N TYR A 23 -21.80 -2.63 -3.13
CA TYR A 23 -23.15 -2.83 -2.59
C TYR A 23 -23.16 -3.15 -1.09
N GLY A 24 -21.99 -3.14 -0.43
CA GLY A 24 -21.85 -3.58 0.95
C GLY A 24 -21.96 -5.08 1.12
N CYS A 25 -21.85 -5.88 0.05
CA CYS A 25 -21.86 -7.33 0.12
C CYS A 25 -20.42 -7.86 0.16
N TYR A 26 -20.22 -9.11 0.56
CA TYR A 26 -18.95 -9.82 0.37
C TYR A 26 -19.23 -11.26 -0.09
N HIS A 27 -18.24 -11.87 -0.75
CA HIS A 27 -18.42 -13.19 -1.34
C HIS A 27 -18.20 -14.33 -0.35
N GLY A 28 -17.26 -14.22 0.59
CA GLY A 28 -16.99 -15.23 1.64
C GLY A 28 -16.23 -16.50 1.19
N ALA A 29 -16.36 -16.89 -0.08
CA ALA A 29 -15.88 -18.19 -0.58
C ALA A 29 -15.02 -18.15 -1.87
N LEU A 30 -14.30 -17.05 -2.15
CA LEU A 30 -13.48 -16.93 -3.38
C LEU A 30 -12.41 -18.03 -3.56
N ASN A 31 -12.05 -18.73 -2.49
CA ASN A 31 -11.12 -19.86 -2.55
C ASN A 31 -11.76 -21.16 -3.06
N LEU A 32 -13.10 -21.24 -3.17
CA LEU A 32 -13.80 -22.44 -3.59
C LEU A 32 -14.06 -22.44 -5.10
N LYS A 33 -13.71 -23.53 -5.78
CA LYS A 33 -14.00 -23.70 -7.21
C LYS A 33 -15.50 -23.61 -7.52
N SER A 34 -16.35 -24.00 -6.58
CA SER A 34 -17.82 -23.94 -6.69
C SER A 34 -18.38 -22.51 -6.69
N SER A 35 -17.58 -21.50 -6.36
CA SER A 35 -17.96 -20.08 -6.42
C SER A 35 -17.91 -19.49 -7.83
N TYR A 36 -17.54 -20.31 -8.83
CA TYR A 36 -17.29 -19.85 -10.18
C TYR A 36 -18.01 -20.72 -11.21
N VAL A 37 -18.60 -20.07 -12.21
CA VAL A 37 -19.23 -20.74 -13.35
C VAL A 37 -18.81 -20.05 -14.65
N PHE A 38 -18.59 -20.82 -15.71
CA PHE A 38 -18.39 -20.27 -17.05
C PHE A 38 -19.72 -20.26 -17.80
N VAL A 39 -20.17 -19.07 -18.20
CA VAL A 39 -21.40 -18.90 -19.00
C VAL A 39 -21.07 -18.07 -20.23
N ALA A 40 -21.34 -18.62 -21.41
CA ALA A 40 -21.07 -17.96 -22.71
C ALA A 40 -19.63 -17.44 -22.85
N GLY A 41 -18.64 -18.19 -22.36
CA GLY A 41 -17.21 -17.80 -22.43
C GLY A 41 -16.76 -16.79 -21.36
N HIS A 42 -17.64 -16.35 -20.46
CA HIS A 42 -17.31 -15.44 -19.37
C HIS A 42 -17.27 -16.15 -18.01
N LEU A 43 -16.29 -15.77 -17.18
CA LEU A 43 -16.18 -16.26 -15.82
C LEU A 43 -17.12 -15.44 -14.93
N LYS A 44 -18.08 -16.11 -14.30
CA LYS A 44 -19.06 -15.47 -13.41
C LYS A 44 -18.88 -15.98 -11.99
N MET A 45 -19.00 -15.07 -11.03
CA MET A 45 -19.02 -15.38 -9.60
C MET A 45 -20.45 -15.65 -9.13
N ILE A 46 -20.61 -16.68 -8.31
CA ILE A 46 -21.89 -17.14 -7.76
C ILE A 46 -21.72 -17.49 -6.28
N ASN A 47 -22.83 -17.56 -5.53
CA ASN A 47 -22.85 -17.82 -4.09
C ASN A 47 -22.27 -16.66 -3.26
N LEU A 48 -22.93 -15.50 -3.30
CA LEU A 48 -22.63 -14.37 -2.42
C LEU A 48 -23.08 -14.70 -0.99
N GLU A 49 -22.14 -14.84 -0.06
CA GLU A 49 -22.43 -15.37 1.28
C GLU A 49 -22.97 -14.35 2.29
N GLY A 50 -22.91 -13.03 2.04
CA GLY A 50 -23.47 -12.11 3.02
C GLY A 50 -23.49 -10.63 2.67
N PHE A 51 -24.26 -9.91 3.50
CA PHE A 51 -24.27 -8.45 3.58
C PHE A 51 -23.35 -8.02 4.73
N CYS A 52 -22.43 -7.12 4.45
CA CYS A 52 -21.76 -6.33 5.47
C CYS A 52 -22.71 -5.19 5.87
N SER A 53 -23.31 -5.30 7.06
CA SER A 53 -24.24 -4.31 7.60
C SER A 53 -23.59 -2.96 7.90
N ASP A 54 -22.26 -2.88 7.89
CA ASP A 54 -21.53 -1.65 8.21
C ASP A 54 -20.94 -0.98 6.97
N LYS A 55 -21.75 -0.12 6.34
CA LYS A 55 -21.32 0.77 5.24
C LYS A 55 -20.24 1.79 5.65
N ARG A 56 -19.83 1.82 6.93
CA ARG A 56 -18.85 2.76 7.47
C ARG A 56 -17.41 2.26 7.43
N PHE A 57 -17.19 0.98 7.11
CA PHE A 57 -15.83 0.46 6.95
C PHE A 57 -15.26 0.85 5.58
N ARG A 58 -14.67 2.05 5.50
CA ARG A 58 -13.67 2.32 4.46
C ARG A 58 -12.49 1.40 4.71
N TRP A 59 -12.05 0.70 3.67
CA TRP A 59 -10.80 -0.07 3.70
C TRP A 59 -9.90 0.42 2.56
N PRO A 60 -9.31 1.62 2.72
CA PRO A 60 -8.57 2.31 1.67
C PRO A 60 -7.45 1.44 1.08
N GLU A 61 -6.76 0.67 1.90
CA GLU A 61 -5.66 -0.18 1.44
C GLU A 61 -6.15 -1.36 0.57
N LYS A 62 -7.34 -1.92 0.87
CA LYS A 62 -7.96 -2.95 0.03
C LYS A 62 -8.42 -2.36 -1.30
N ASP A 63 -9.04 -1.18 -1.28
CA ASP A 63 -9.50 -0.52 -2.50
C ASP A 63 -8.30 -0.09 -3.36
N ALA A 64 -7.21 0.40 -2.76
CA ALA A 64 -5.95 0.68 -3.43
C ALA A 64 -5.36 -0.57 -4.08
N PHE A 65 -5.36 -1.72 -3.38
CA PHE A 65 -4.91 -2.99 -3.92
C PHE A 65 -5.74 -3.43 -5.13
N LEU A 66 -7.07 -3.46 -5.01
CA LEU A 66 -7.94 -3.85 -6.12
C LEU A 66 -7.75 -2.92 -7.33
N ASN A 67 -7.63 -1.62 -7.09
CA ASN A 67 -7.35 -0.63 -8.13
C ASN A 67 -5.99 -0.87 -8.80
N CYS A 68 -4.94 -1.24 -8.04
CA CYS A 68 -3.65 -1.61 -8.61
C CYS A 68 -3.79 -2.79 -9.57
N ILE A 69 -4.54 -3.83 -9.22
CA ILE A 69 -4.71 -4.97 -10.13
C ILE A 69 -5.43 -4.54 -11.40
N LEU A 70 -6.50 -3.75 -11.26
CA LEU A 70 -7.26 -3.24 -12.40
C LEU A 70 -6.45 -2.29 -13.28
N SER A 71 -5.56 -1.47 -12.71
CA SER A 71 -4.75 -0.51 -13.46
C SER A 71 -3.47 -1.09 -14.06
N THR A 72 -3.12 -2.34 -13.74
CA THR A 72 -1.86 -2.97 -14.16
C THR A 72 -2.06 -4.24 -14.95
N CYS A 73 -3.28 -4.78 -14.98
CA CYS A 73 -3.62 -6.03 -15.67
C CYS A 73 -3.40 -6.04 -17.19
N TRP A 74 -3.10 -4.89 -17.82
CA TRP A 74 -2.70 -4.80 -19.23
C TRP A 74 -1.19 -4.75 -19.44
N LEU A 75 -0.40 -4.64 -18.36
CA LEU A 75 1.05 -4.70 -18.43
C LEU A 75 1.53 -6.11 -18.79
N TRP A 76 2.79 -6.21 -19.21
CA TRP A 76 3.42 -7.52 -19.45
C TRP A 76 3.51 -8.32 -18.15
N TYR A 77 3.49 -9.66 -18.24
CA TYR A 77 3.42 -10.54 -17.07
C TYR A 77 4.44 -10.17 -15.97
N ASN A 78 5.69 -9.86 -16.34
CA ASN A 78 6.73 -9.52 -15.37
C ASN A 78 6.46 -8.19 -14.65
N GLU A 79 5.98 -7.18 -15.37
CA GLU A 79 5.64 -5.86 -14.82
C GLU A 79 4.39 -5.94 -13.94
N PHE A 80 3.36 -6.63 -14.42
CA PHE A 80 2.15 -6.93 -13.66
C PHE A 80 2.47 -7.69 -12.37
N TYR A 81 3.21 -8.79 -12.49
CA TYR A 81 3.60 -9.62 -11.34
C TYR A 81 4.45 -8.82 -10.37
N PHE A 82 5.37 -7.96 -10.87
CA PHE A 82 6.16 -7.08 -10.05
C PHE A 82 5.31 -6.09 -9.25
N LYS A 83 4.36 -5.41 -9.91
CA LYS A 83 3.45 -4.48 -9.21
C LYS A 83 2.58 -5.25 -8.20
N LEU A 84 1.95 -6.34 -8.63
CA LEU A 84 1.09 -7.14 -7.77
C LEU A 84 1.81 -7.64 -6.51
N ARG A 85 2.95 -8.34 -6.66
CA ARG A 85 3.62 -9.03 -5.54
C ARG A 85 4.25 -8.06 -4.53
N ASN A 86 4.54 -6.83 -4.94
CA ASN A 86 5.15 -5.81 -4.08
C ASN A 86 4.12 -4.76 -3.62
N HIS A 87 2.83 -4.98 -3.88
CA HIS A 87 1.80 -4.06 -3.42
C HIS A 87 1.78 -4.02 -1.88
N PRO A 88 1.81 -2.84 -1.23
CA PRO A 88 1.93 -2.72 0.23
C PRO A 88 0.87 -3.49 1.03
N PHE A 89 -0.34 -3.62 0.48
CA PHE A 89 -1.41 -4.46 1.04
C PHE A 89 -1.01 -5.94 1.27
N LEU A 90 -0.16 -6.53 0.43
CA LEU A 90 0.24 -7.94 0.54
C LEU A 90 1.47 -8.16 1.43
N LEU A 91 2.12 -7.07 1.87
CA LEU A 91 3.36 -7.14 2.60
C LEU A 91 3.12 -7.16 4.11
N THR A 92 3.92 -7.94 4.82
CA THR A 92 4.02 -7.86 6.28
C THR A 92 4.58 -6.49 6.68
N PRO A 93 4.35 -6.03 7.93
CA PRO A 93 4.94 -4.78 8.44
C PRO A 93 6.44 -4.63 8.16
N MET A 94 7.23 -5.68 8.43
CA MET A 94 8.67 -5.67 8.12
C MET A 94 8.93 -5.48 6.63
N LYS A 95 8.17 -6.21 5.79
CA LYS A 95 8.34 -6.14 4.33
C LYS A 95 7.87 -4.80 3.76
N ARG A 96 6.88 -4.13 4.36
CA ARG A 96 6.48 -2.77 3.98
C ARG A 96 7.60 -1.75 4.26
N LEU A 97 8.22 -1.83 5.43
CA LEU A 97 9.36 -0.98 5.79
C LEU A 97 10.58 -1.23 4.88
N GLU A 98 10.92 -2.50 4.63
CA GLU A 98 11.96 -2.89 3.66
C GLU A 98 11.64 -2.37 2.24
N TYR A 99 10.36 -2.43 1.86
CA TYR A 99 9.91 -1.93 0.57
C TYR A 99 10.05 -0.40 0.48
N ALA A 100 9.76 0.36 1.54
CA ALA A 100 10.01 1.80 1.57
C ALA A 100 11.50 2.16 1.39
N ASP A 101 12.42 1.40 1.99
CA ASP A 101 13.86 1.55 1.76
C ASP A 101 14.24 1.25 0.29
N ARG A 102 13.60 0.26 -0.33
CA ARG A 102 13.76 -0.01 -1.77
C ARG A 102 13.21 1.13 -2.63
N LEU A 103 12.02 1.65 -2.32
CA LEU A 103 11.43 2.79 -3.03
C LEU A 103 12.35 4.00 -2.96
N TYR A 104 12.91 4.30 -1.78
CA TYR A 104 13.86 5.39 -1.59
C TYR A 104 15.08 5.25 -2.52
N ARG A 105 15.66 4.04 -2.61
CA ARG A 105 16.78 3.79 -3.53
C ARG A 105 16.39 3.98 -5.00
N LEU A 106 15.19 3.56 -5.40
CA LEU A 106 14.70 3.73 -6.77
C LEU A 106 14.51 5.21 -7.11
N THR A 107 13.89 5.98 -6.22
CA THR A 107 13.68 7.43 -6.44
C THR A 107 14.99 8.22 -6.40
N ALA A 108 15.98 7.77 -5.62
CA ALA A 108 17.30 8.42 -5.54
C ALA A 108 18.21 8.10 -6.73
N ALA A 109 17.99 6.96 -7.42
CA ALA A 109 18.79 6.55 -8.56
C ALA A 109 18.53 7.37 -9.83
N ASP A 110 17.36 8.01 -9.94
CA ASP A 110 17.00 8.89 -11.05
C ASP A 110 16.42 10.23 -10.55
N PRO A 111 17.28 11.16 -10.06
CA PRO A 111 16.83 12.43 -9.51
C PRO A 111 16.09 13.31 -10.52
N GLY A 112 16.32 13.12 -11.82
CA GLY A 112 15.71 13.90 -12.90
C GLY A 112 14.26 13.49 -13.18
N ASN A 113 13.84 12.31 -12.74
CA ASN A 113 12.49 11.78 -12.89
C ASN A 113 11.89 11.35 -11.54
N ASN A 114 12.13 12.17 -10.51
CA ASN A 114 11.62 11.91 -9.18
C ASN A 114 10.08 12.03 -9.14
N ILE A 115 9.38 10.90 -9.15
CA ILE A 115 7.92 10.85 -9.12
C ILE A 115 7.30 11.61 -7.94
N LEU A 116 8.05 11.77 -6.84
CA LEU A 116 7.64 12.47 -5.62
C LEU A 116 7.50 13.99 -5.81
N SER A 117 8.06 14.55 -6.88
CA SER A 117 7.86 15.96 -7.24
C SER A 117 6.55 16.23 -7.96
N SER A 118 5.78 15.20 -8.33
CA SER A 118 4.50 15.36 -9.02
C SER A 118 3.38 15.85 -8.09
N GLN A 119 2.36 16.50 -8.67
CA GLN A 119 1.23 17.08 -7.92
C GLN A 119 0.44 16.04 -7.10
N VAL A 120 0.48 14.76 -7.48
CA VAL A 120 -0.17 13.68 -6.74
C VAL A 120 0.35 13.57 -5.30
N PHE A 121 1.58 14.03 -5.05
CA PHE A 121 2.20 14.00 -3.73
C PHE A 121 2.06 15.30 -2.92
N ASP A 122 1.41 16.34 -3.47
CA ASP A 122 1.28 17.62 -2.77
C ASP A 122 0.50 17.50 -1.44
N GLN A 123 -0.43 16.52 -1.35
CA GLN A 123 -1.15 16.20 -0.11
C GLN A 123 -0.26 15.70 1.04
N TYR A 124 0.98 15.29 0.75
CA TYR A 124 1.96 14.83 1.73
C TYR A 124 2.99 15.91 2.08
N ARG A 125 2.88 17.13 1.56
CA ARG A 125 3.73 18.25 1.97
C ARG A 125 3.38 18.71 3.38
N ASN A 126 4.35 19.28 4.07
CA ASN A 126 4.23 19.76 5.44
C ASN A 126 3.75 18.64 6.39
N TRP A 127 4.11 17.40 6.08
CA TRP A 127 3.79 16.24 6.92
C TRP A 127 4.41 16.37 8.33
N ASN A 128 5.51 17.12 8.42
CA ASN A 128 6.22 17.46 9.64
C ASN A 128 5.49 18.50 10.52
N SER A 129 4.35 19.03 10.08
CA SER A 129 3.52 19.98 10.82
C SER A 129 2.06 19.54 10.96
N LYS A 130 1.75 18.26 10.69
CA LYS A 130 0.40 17.72 10.94
C LYS A 130 0.07 17.85 12.43
N SER A 131 -1.09 18.42 12.75
CA SER A 131 -1.53 18.69 14.13
C SER A 131 -1.60 17.46 15.04
N ALA A 132 -1.73 16.27 14.44
CA ALA A 132 -1.73 15.01 15.17
C ALA A 132 -0.33 14.62 15.72
N ILE A 133 0.74 15.29 15.24
CA ILE A 133 2.11 15.05 15.67
C ILE A 133 2.71 16.41 16.07
N ALA A 134 2.52 16.73 17.35
CA ALA A 134 2.87 18.03 17.92
C ALA A 134 4.38 18.35 17.81
N SER A 135 5.23 17.31 17.84
CA SER A 135 6.68 17.42 17.64
C SER A 135 7.25 16.10 17.11
N TRP A 136 7.74 16.11 15.87
CA TRP A 136 8.31 14.93 15.22
C TRP A 136 9.63 14.47 15.85
N SER A 137 10.42 15.39 16.39
CA SER A 137 11.60 15.02 17.18
C SER A 137 11.20 14.25 18.43
N ASP A 138 10.08 14.62 19.05
CA ASP A 138 9.61 13.99 20.28
C ASP A 138 8.96 12.65 19.98
N TYR A 139 8.25 12.52 18.85
CA TYR A 139 7.82 11.21 18.33
C TYR A 139 9.03 10.30 18.10
N MET A 140 10.05 10.77 17.36
CA MET A 140 11.25 9.97 17.09
C MET A 140 12.06 9.61 18.33
N GLN A 141 12.15 10.52 19.31
CA GLN A 141 12.75 10.25 20.61
C GLN A 141 11.91 9.24 21.40
N GLY A 142 10.60 9.46 21.46
CA GLY A 142 9.65 8.62 22.19
C GLY A 142 9.61 7.20 21.65
N VAL A 143 9.75 7.02 20.33
CA VAL A 143 9.68 5.71 19.71
C VAL A 143 11.05 5.00 19.66
N TYR A 144 12.17 5.71 19.49
CA TYR A 144 13.49 5.07 19.22
C TYR A 144 14.71 5.65 19.96
N PHE A 145 14.53 6.54 20.93
CA PHE A 145 15.64 7.24 21.61
C PHE A 145 16.60 7.94 20.64
N PHE A 146 16.06 8.54 19.58
CA PHE A 146 16.82 9.25 18.57
C PHE A 146 17.59 10.45 19.17
N LYS A 147 18.91 10.52 18.97
CA LYS A 147 19.79 11.50 19.63
C LYS A 147 20.08 12.76 18.81
N GLU A 148 19.90 12.73 17.49
CA GLU A 148 20.22 13.86 16.62
C GLU A 148 18.93 14.60 16.21
N LYS A 149 19.03 15.87 15.81
CA LYS A 149 17.92 16.54 15.13
C LYS A 149 18.09 16.30 13.64
N THR A 150 17.13 15.64 13.02
CA THR A 150 17.06 15.51 11.57
C THR A 150 16.33 16.70 10.98
N ASP A 151 16.95 17.35 9.99
CA ASP A 151 16.38 18.46 9.23
C ASP A 151 15.37 17.96 8.18
N TYR A 152 14.25 17.39 8.64
CA TYR A 152 13.12 17.10 7.76
C TYR A 152 12.34 18.39 7.49
N ILE A 153 12.43 18.90 6.26
CA ILE A 153 11.80 20.14 5.81
C ILE A 153 10.35 19.94 5.33
N GLY A 154 9.84 18.71 5.36
CA GLY A 154 8.42 18.41 5.15
C GLY A 154 8.04 18.08 3.71
N THR A 155 8.99 17.77 2.82
CA THR A 155 8.68 17.32 1.46
C THR A 155 8.30 15.83 1.40
N PRO A 156 7.65 15.35 0.32
CA PRO A 156 7.38 13.92 0.12
C PRO A 156 8.65 13.06 0.07
N GLU A 157 9.76 13.57 -0.48
CA GLU A 157 11.06 12.90 -0.46
C GLU A 157 11.56 12.72 0.97
N ASP A 158 11.41 13.75 1.79
CA ASP A 158 11.75 13.72 3.21
C ASP A 158 10.90 12.73 3.98
N LEU A 159 9.61 12.59 3.61
CA LEU A 159 8.72 11.58 4.20
C LEU A 159 9.18 10.16 3.86
N LEU A 160 9.55 9.91 2.60
CA LEU A 160 10.07 8.59 2.21
C LEU A 160 11.42 8.30 2.89
N ARG A 161 12.31 9.29 2.97
CA ARG A 161 13.57 9.21 3.71
C ARG A 161 13.34 8.93 5.20
N PHE A 162 12.32 9.56 5.78
CA PHE A 162 11.88 9.35 7.15
C PHE A 162 11.46 7.89 7.37
N ILE A 163 10.52 7.37 6.59
CA ILE A 163 10.05 5.97 6.69
C ILE A 163 11.21 4.99 6.48
N ARG A 164 12.10 5.26 5.53
CA ARG A 164 13.32 4.48 5.33
C ARG A 164 14.19 4.48 6.60
N ASN A 165 14.43 5.62 7.23
CA ASN A 165 15.25 5.68 8.44
C ASN A 165 14.62 4.87 9.59
N LEU A 166 13.29 4.86 9.72
CA LEU A 166 12.59 4.00 10.67
C LEU A 166 12.96 2.51 10.48
N PHE A 167 12.97 2.02 9.24
CA PHE A 167 13.39 0.65 8.93
C PHE A 167 14.84 0.36 9.37
N HIS A 168 15.77 1.27 9.07
CA HIS A 168 17.18 1.09 9.44
C HIS A 168 17.37 1.06 10.96
N HIS A 169 16.65 1.90 11.70
CA HIS A 169 16.72 1.88 13.15
C HIS A 169 16.09 0.63 13.77
N PHE A 170 14.95 0.16 13.25
CA PHE A 170 14.32 -1.09 13.70
C PHE A 170 15.16 -2.34 13.39
N SER A 171 15.80 -2.39 12.23
CA SER A 171 16.55 -3.57 11.79
C SER A 171 17.92 -3.72 12.44
N GLN A 172 18.55 -2.63 12.90
CA GLN A 172 19.92 -2.66 13.41
C GLN A 172 20.05 -3.06 14.88
N ALA A 173 18.96 -3.30 15.63
CA ALA A 173 18.95 -3.69 17.06
C ALA A 173 19.74 -2.77 18.04
N CYS A 174 20.37 -1.70 17.55
CA CYS A 174 21.12 -0.71 18.32
C CYS A 174 20.20 0.18 19.19
N CYS A 175 18.93 0.27 18.82
CA CYS A 175 17.90 1.01 19.51
C CYS A 175 16.81 0.00 19.90
N ARG A 176 16.53 -0.19 21.19
CA ARG A 176 15.33 -0.92 21.61
C ARG A 176 14.14 0.01 21.41
N PRO A 177 13.29 -0.20 20.40
CA PRO A 177 12.13 0.65 20.18
C PRO A 177 11.20 0.50 21.39
N THR A 178 10.50 1.57 21.76
CA THR A 178 9.47 1.53 22.81
C THR A 178 8.15 0.97 22.31
N VAL A 179 7.99 0.87 20.98
CA VAL A 179 6.82 0.30 20.29
C VAL A 179 7.20 -0.94 19.50
N THR A 180 6.21 -1.78 19.23
CA THR A 180 6.35 -2.94 18.35
C THR A 180 6.40 -2.52 16.87
N LEU A 181 6.85 -3.45 16.02
CA LEU A 181 6.85 -3.24 14.58
C LEU A 181 5.44 -3.04 14.00
N ASP A 182 4.45 -3.75 14.55
CA ASP A 182 3.05 -3.64 14.13
C ASP A 182 2.45 -2.27 14.49
N GLU A 183 2.75 -1.75 15.68
CA GLU A 183 2.34 -0.41 16.12
C GLU A 183 2.97 0.67 15.23
N LEU A 184 4.27 0.55 14.92
CA LEU A 184 4.90 1.50 14.00
C LEU A 184 4.23 1.48 12.62
N ASP A 185 4.06 0.29 12.05
CA ASP A 185 3.46 0.15 10.73
C ASP A 185 2.02 0.70 10.70
N TYR A 186 1.27 0.50 11.78
CA TYR A 186 -0.03 1.11 11.96
C TYR A 186 0.04 2.64 11.97
N ASP A 187 0.93 3.23 12.79
CA ASP A 187 1.09 4.68 12.89
C ASP A 187 1.46 5.31 11.55
N ILE A 188 2.40 4.71 10.80
CA ILE A 188 2.77 5.19 9.46
C ILE A 188 1.56 5.21 8.54
N ARG A 189 0.78 4.13 8.50
CA ARG A 189 -0.41 4.03 7.64
C ARG A 189 -1.53 4.95 8.09
N TYR A 190 -1.64 5.22 9.39
CA TYR A 190 -2.62 6.13 9.95
C TYR A 190 -2.29 7.60 9.64
N PHE A 191 -1.05 8.04 9.90
CA PHE A 191 -0.65 9.43 9.70
C PHE A 191 -0.38 9.77 8.23
N PHE A 192 0.00 8.78 7.42
CA PHE A 192 0.38 8.93 6.01
C PHE A 192 -0.39 7.96 5.13
N GLU A 193 -1.72 8.00 5.26
CA GLU A 193 -2.65 7.15 4.51
C GLU A 193 -2.27 7.05 3.03
N GLU A 194 -2.18 5.80 2.55
CA GLU A 194 -1.82 5.42 1.18
C GLU A 194 -0.47 5.93 0.65
N PHE A 195 0.40 6.59 1.44
CA PHE A 195 1.61 7.21 0.88
C PHE A 195 2.48 6.22 0.10
N VAL A 196 2.79 5.06 0.69
CA VAL A 196 3.59 4.01 0.04
C VAL A 196 2.85 3.41 -1.16
N ASP A 197 1.52 3.27 -1.09
CA ASP A 197 0.67 2.79 -2.18
C ASP A 197 0.67 3.77 -3.36
N VAL A 198 0.61 5.09 -3.11
CA VAL A 198 0.69 6.13 -4.14
C VAL A 198 2.04 6.07 -4.85
N ILE A 199 3.15 5.90 -4.12
CA ILE A 199 4.48 5.72 -4.76
C ILE A 199 4.47 4.47 -5.64
N HIS A 200 4.01 3.33 -5.10
CA HIS A 200 3.94 2.07 -5.83
C HIS A 200 3.10 2.16 -7.12
N ARG A 201 1.98 2.90 -7.08
CA ARG A 201 1.11 3.12 -8.24
C ARG A 201 1.81 3.90 -9.34
N ASN A 202 2.65 4.89 -8.98
CA ASN A 202 3.27 5.84 -9.90
C ASN A 202 4.71 5.49 -10.32
N LEU A 203 5.30 4.40 -9.81
CA LEU A 203 6.49 3.76 -10.36
C LEU A 203 6.22 3.11 -11.72
#